data_AF-A0A929J4D1-F1
#
_entry.id   AF-A0A929J4D1-F1
#
_cell.length_a   1.000
_cell.length_b   1.000
_cell.length_c   1.000
_cell.angle_alpha   90.00
_cell.angle_beta   90.00
_cell.angle_gamma   90.00
#
_symmetry.space_group_name_H-M   'P 1'
#
loop_
_entity.id
_entity.type
_entity.pdbx_description
1 polymer ?
#
loop_
_entity_poly.entity_id
_entity_poly.type
_entity_poly.pdbx_seq_one_letter_code
_entity_poly.pdbx_strand_id
1 'polypeptide(L)'
;MALLQWVNLPKLDKFKDSEIDSVDRCGSLSIEIEVDKADDAISYKAKVTDDGTENVVYETGEIARNANFKLSKGNPGIVDKKKIRVDNIQLPSAGGNKYKIEIQDASGNVVSTAIKVETRRKLYFQVVKMKDMKVTIDVLTSHLISEFWNPDNKHFIKLEEIKSKGDISGFTNFDEHQQAQIPILTKSNYAKDKDPFCFVLVLVGQLAASERKDIDSPIVTVDKGKPVIVNTVKSLWLNLDKEGSSEEKWVYAAFFEEDGTGKIYELMGKVTASGKTAVSVDTSALPDKVKGVVKLDLKLVNRFRTGLSFGKNVICVATIAWWEQRDDDAMKSTLVHEAGHKIGMVPDGNGKSPKKQTTYYYKKGGHCNHGTNKCVMYGSIHGGRKNRFCTVCSKSVRKLDLDASQLPGFRPL
;
A
#
# COMPACT_ATOMS: atom_id res chain seq x y z
N MET A 1 -3.35 -19.75 -29.23
CA MET A 1 -3.07 -18.98 -28.00
C MET A 1 -3.97 -17.76 -27.96
N ALA A 2 -4.38 -17.29 -26.78
CA ALA A 2 -5.17 -16.06 -26.66
C ALA A 2 -4.27 -14.83 -26.78
N LEU A 3 -4.77 -13.78 -27.42
CA LEU A 3 -4.17 -12.45 -27.44
C LEU A 3 -4.39 -11.79 -26.07
N LEU A 4 -3.33 -11.38 -25.39
CA LEU A 4 -3.45 -10.68 -24.10
C LEU A 4 -3.71 -9.18 -24.31
N GLN A 5 -4.78 -8.64 -23.74
CA GLN A 5 -5.09 -7.20 -23.79
C GLN A 5 -4.92 -6.57 -22.42
N TRP A 6 -4.02 -5.60 -22.30
CA TRP A 6 -3.71 -4.88 -21.06
C TRP A 6 -4.68 -3.71 -20.86
N VAL A 7 -5.83 -3.99 -20.27
CA VAL A 7 -7.00 -3.10 -20.29
C VAL A 7 -6.86 -1.82 -19.46
N ASN A 8 -5.92 -1.80 -18.50
CA ASN A 8 -5.74 -0.64 -17.62
C ASN A 8 -4.69 0.37 -18.13
N LEU A 9 -3.80 -0.04 -19.04
CA LEU A 9 -2.75 0.83 -19.57
C LEU A 9 -3.25 1.60 -20.79
N PRO A 10 -2.92 2.89 -20.96
CA PRO A 10 -3.23 3.61 -22.19
C PRO A 10 -2.26 3.20 -23.31
N LYS A 11 -2.64 3.45 -24.57
CA LYS A 11 -1.82 3.19 -25.75
C LYS A 11 -0.65 4.17 -25.85
N LEU A 12 0.43 3.93 -25.10
CA LEU A 12 1.64 4.75 -25.09
C LEU A 12 2.90 3.88 -25.14
N ASP A 13 3.90 4.29 -25.94
CA ASP A 13 5.13 3.51 -26.16
C ASP A 13 5.90 3.21 -24.89
N LYS A 14 5.81 4.10 -23.89
CA LYS A 14 6.46 3.90 -22.59
C LYS A 14 5.98 2.64 -21.86
N PHE A 15 4.87 2.01 -22.26
CA PHE A 15 4.39 0.74 -21.71
C PHE A 15 4.80 -0.48 -22.51
N LYS A 16 5.43 -0.32 -23.67
CA LYS A 16 5.98 -1.45 -24.41
C LYS A 16 7.12 -2.11 -23.63
N ASP A 17 7.15 -3.43 -23.69
CA ASP A 17 8.16 -4.29 -23.09
C ASP A 17 8.07 -5.69 -23.73
N SER A 18 8.77 -6.69 -23.18
CA SER A 18 8.77 -8.05 -23.72
C SER A 18 7.39 -8.74 -23.71
N GLU A 19 6.44 -8.29 -22.86
CA GLU A 19 5.06 -8.82 -22.81
C GLU A 19 4.06 -7.92 -23.57
N ILE A 20 4.47 -6.68 -23.89
CA ILE A 20 3.70 -5.66 -24.62
C ILE A 20 4.49 -5.27 -25.88
N ASP A 21 4.38 -6.11 -26.91
CA ASP A 21 5.07 -5.95 -28.19
C ASP A 21 4.58 -4.73 -29.01
N SER A 22 3.33 -4.33 -28.82
CA SER A 22 2.69 -3.19 -29.47
C SER A 22 1.81 -2.40 -28.51
N VAL A 23 1.72 -1.08 -28.70
CA VAL A 23 0.78 -0.22 -27.96
C VAL A 23 -0.68 -0.61 -28.19
N ASP A 24 -0.98 -1.30 -29.29
CA ASP A 24 -2.33 -1.82 -29.56
C ASP A 24 -2.77 -2.91 -28.57
N ARG A 25 -1.82 -3.49 -27.83
CA ARG A 25 -2.08 -4.41 -26.72
C ARG A 25 -2.52 -3.71 -25.43
N CYS A 26 -2.57 -2.37 -25.41
CA CYS A 26 -2.99 -1.58 -24.27
C CYS A 26 -4.36 -0.94 -24.50
N GLY A 27 -5.17 -0.85 -23.43
CA GLY A 27 -6.46 -0.17 -23.44
C GLY A 27 -7.49 -0.84 -24.33
N SER A 28 -8.25 -0.04 -25.08
CA SER A 28 -9.26 -0.53 -26.00
C SER A 28 -8.63 -1.28 -27.18
N LEU A 29 -9.26 -2.39 -27.56
CA LEU A 29 -8.79 -3.23 -28.65
C LEU A 29 -9.07 -2.61 -30.02
N SER A 30 -8.19 -2.91 -30.96
CA SER A 30 -8.36 -2.66 -32.39
C SER A 30 -8.29 -3.99 -33.13
N ILE A 31 -9.14 -4.20 -34.13
CA ILE A 31 -9.05 -5.37 -35.02
C ILE A 31 -9.12 -4.96 -36.48
N GLU A 32 -8.49 -5.74 -37.34
CA GLU A 32 -8.67 -5.67 -38.79
C GLU A 32 -9.71 -6.73 -39.19
N ILE A 33 -10.64 -6.33 -40.07
CA ILE A 33 -11.63 -7.21 -40.69
C ILE A 33 -11.34 -7.21 -42.18
N GLU A 34 -11.27 -8.40 -42.77
CA GLU A 34 -11.20 -8.61 -44.21
C GLU A 34 -12.53 -9.19 -44.71
N VAL A 35 -13.05 -8.66 -45.83
CA VAL A 35 -14.29 -9.11 -46.45
C VAL A 35 -14.02 -9.65 -47.86
N ASP A 36 -14.72 -10.74 -48.23
CA ASP A 36 -14.47 -11.45 -49.49
C ASP A 36 -14.97 -10.70 -50.73
N LYS A 37 -15.96 -9.81 -50.60
CA LYS A 37 -16.50 -8.98 -51.69
C LYS A 37 -16.66 -7.54 -51.24
N ALA A 38 -16.04 -6.62 -51.98
CA ALA A 38 -16.07 -5.19 -51.73
C ALA A 38 -16.81 -4.42 -52.85
N ASP A 39 -17.66 -5.11 -53.61
CA ASP A 39 -18.36 -4.52 -54.75
C ASP A 39 -19.46 -3.55 -54.29
N ASP A 40 -19.98 -3.74 -53.07
CA ASP A 40 -20.96 -2.89 -52.40
C ASP A 40 -20.56 -2.59 -50.95
N ALA A 41 -20.98 -1.44 -50.44
CA ALA A 41 -20.76 -1.05 -49.05
C ALA A 41 -21.58 -1.95 -48.10
N ILE A 42 -20.91 -2.76 -47.27
CA ILE A 42 -21.57 -3.69 -46.34
C ILE A 42 -21.65 -3.04 -44.95
N SER A 43 -22.87 -2.90 -44.43
CA SER A 43 -23.07 -2.51 -43.02
C SER A 43 -22.79 -3.69 -42.09
N TYR A 44 -22.07 -3.44 -41.00
CA TYR A 44 -21.76 -4.45 -40.00
C TYR A 44 -21.92 -3.93 -38.57
N LYS A 45 -21.95 -4.86 -37.61
CA LYS A 45 -21.91 -4.59 -36.17
C LYS A 45 -20.89 -5.49 -35.50
N ALA A 46 -19.82 -4.91 -34.97
CA ALA A 46 -18.81 -5.63 -34.20
C ALA A 46 -19.24 -5.75 -32.73
N LYS A 47 -19.39 -6.97 -32.23
CA LYS A 47 -19.80 -7.30 -30.87
C LYS A 47 -18.68 -8.05 -30.15
N VAL A 48 -18.50 -7.76 -28.87
CA VAL A 48 -17.66 -8.59 -28.00
C VAL A 48 -18.57 -9.59 -27.31
N THR A 49 -18.26 -10.87 -27.42
CA THR A 49 -19.00 -11.94 -26.73
C THR A 49 -18.07 -12.71 -25.80
N ASP A 50 -18.65 -13.20 -24.70
CA ASP A 50 -17.93 -14.00 -23.73
C ASP A 50 -17.50 -15.34 -24.38
N ASP A 51 -16.25 -15.73 -24.15
CA ASP A 51 -15.69 -17.01 -24.58
C ASP A 51 -15.20 -17.84 -23.37
N GLY A 52 -15.29 -17.29 -22.15
CA GLY A 52 -14.96 -17.95 -20.90
C GLY A 52 -16.19 -18.25 -20.05
N THR A 53 -16.26 -19.47 -19.50
CA THR A 53 -17.32 -19.89 -18.54
C THR A 53 -17.15 -19.25 -17.15
N GLU A 54 -16.01 -18.63 -16.89
CA GLU A 54 -15.65 -18.09 -15.57
C GLU A 54 -15.38 -16.57 -15.61
N ASN A 55 -15.84 -15.88 -16.66
CA ASN A 55 -15.73 -14.44 -16.78
C ASN A 55 -16.40 -13.76 -15.59
N VAL A 56 -15.77 -12.72 -15.04
CA VAL A 56 -16.41 -11.93 -13.99
C VAL A 56 -17.50 -11.09 -14.60
N VAL A 57 -18.68 -11.17 -13.99
CA VAL A 57 -19.83 -10.34 -14.31
C VAL A 57 -19.90 -9.19 -13.31
N TYR A 58 -20.07 -7.98 -13.83
CA TYR A 58 -20.36 -6.79 -13.06
C TYR A 58 -21.87 -6.63 -12.89
N GLU A 59 -22.31 -6.24 -11.71
CA GLU A 59 -23.71 -5.93 -11.44
C GLU A 59 -24.12 -4.65 -12.21
N THR A 60 -25.40 -4.54 -12.56
CA THR A 60 -25.95 -3.37 -13.27
C THR A 60 -25.57 -2.04 -12.60
N GLY A 61 -25.63 -1.99 -11.26
CA GLY A 61 -25.24 -0.80 -10.50
C GLY A 61 -23.75 -0.48 -10.60
N GLU A 62 -22.87 -1.49 -10.68
CA GLU A 62 -21.44 -1.27 -10.89
C GLU A 62 -21.17 -0.73 -12.31
N ILE A 63 -21.79 -1.35 -13.32
CA ILE A 63 -21.68 -0.94 -14.73
C ILE A 63 -22.15 0.51 -14.93
N ALA A 64 -23.25 0.89 -14.28
CA ALA A 64 -23.79 2.25 -14.38
C ALA A 64 -22.84 3.31 -13.81
N ARG A 65 -22.05 2.97 -12.78
CA ARG A 65 -21.14 3.91 -12.12
C ARG A 65 -19.74 3.95 -12.73
N ASN A 66 -19.31 2.89 -13.42
CA ASN A 66 -17.99 2.83 -14.06
C ASN A 66 -18.08 2.28 -15.49
N ALA A 67 -17.81 3.15 -16.46
CA ALA A 67 -17.78 2.79 -17.88
C ALA A 67 -16.75 1.69 -18.21
N ASN A 68 -15.66 1.59 -17.43
CA ASN A 68 -14.64 0.55 -17.62
C ASN A 68 -15.10 -0.85 -17.18
N PHE A 69 -16.30 -0.98 -16.62
CA PHE A 69 -16.95 -2.28 -16.35
C PHE A 69 -17.91 -2.70 -17.47
N LYS A 70 -18.17 -1.82 -18.43
CA LYS A 70 -19.10 -2.07 -19.53
C LYS A 70 -18.40 -2.85 -20.65
N LEU A 71 -19.01 -3.95 -21.05
CA LEU A 71 -18.65 -4.67 -22.28
C LEU A 71 -19.22 -3.93 -23.50
N SER A 72 -18.43 -3.75 -24.56
CA SER A 72 -18.94 -3.17 -25.81
C SER A 72 -19.99 -4.08 -26.46
N LYS A 73 -21.20 -3.55 -26.74
CA LYS A 73 -22.36 -4.30 -27.24
C LYS A 73 -22.66 -4.08 -28.72
N GLY A 74 -21.73 -3.51 -29.48
CA GLY A 74 -21.94 -3.25 -30.89
C GLY A 74 -21.34 -1.94 -31.36
N ASN A 75 -20.25 -2.00 -32.10
CA ASN A 75 -19.73 -0.88 -32.88
C ASN A 75 -20.29 -1.04 -34.31
N PRO A 76 -21.31 -0.25 -34.71
CA PRO A 76 -21.78 -0.27 -36.08
C PRO A 76 -20.73 0.36 -37.00
N GLY A 77 -20.65 -0.12 -38.24
CA GLY A 77 -19.78 0.46 -39.25
C GLY A 77 -20.18 0.05 -40.65
N ILE A 78 -19.47 0.60 -41.63
CA ILE A 78 -19.64 0.31 -43.04
C ILE A 78 -18.28 -0.16 -43.59
N VAL A 79 -18.30 -1.23 -44.38
CA VAL A 79 -17.14 -1.76 -45.11
C VAL A 79 -17.30 -1.40 -46.58
N ASP A 80 -16.51 -0.45 -47.07
CA ASP A 80 -16.45 -0.03 -48.48
C ASP A 80 -15.16 -0.49 -49.18
N LYS A 81 -14.27 -1.15 -48.42
CA LYS A 81 -12.96 -1.64 -48.85
C LYS A 81 -12.76 -3.06 -48.36
N LYS A 82 -11.95 -3.83 -49.09
CA LYS A 82 -11.61 -5.22 -48.74
C LYS A 82 -11.12 -5.39 -47.29
N LYS A 83 -10.44 -4.40 -46.73
CA LYS A 83 -9.92 -4.39 -45.36
C LYS A 83 -10.32 -3.12 -44.63
N ILE A 84 -10.84 -3.26 -43.42
CA ILE A 84 -11.15 -2.15 -42.53
C ILE A 84 -10.62 -2.41 -41.11
N ARG A 85 -10.31 -1.33 -40.41
CA ARG A 85 -9.91 -1.37 -39.00
C ARG A 85 -11.08 -0.94 -38.13
N VAL A 86 -11.41 -1.75 -37.13
CA VAL A 86 -12.39 -1.42 -36.08
C VAL A 86 -11.63 -1.09 -34.82
N ASP A 87 -11.68 0.18 -34.43
CA ASP A 87 -11.01 0.68 -33.24
C ASP A 87 -11.98 0.81 -32.06
N ASN A 88 -11.42 1.11 -30.89
CA ASN A 88 -12.15 1.46 -29.66
C ASN A 88 -13.12 0.36 -29.19
N ILE A 89 -12.74 -0.92 -29.38
CA ILE A 89 -13.47 -2.04 -28.79
C ILE A 89 -13.11 -2.11 -27.30
N GLN A 90 -14.01 -1.60 -26.45
CA GLN A 90 -13.81 -1.61 -25.01
C GLN A 90 -14.03 -3.01 -24.42
N LEU A 91 -13.05 -3.47 -23.63
CA LEU A 91 -13.15 -4.65 -22.78
C LEU A 91 -13.29 -4.22 -21.31
N PRO A 92 -14.04 -4.96 -20.48
CA PRO A 92 -14.14 -4.69 -19.06
C PRO A 92 -12.79 -4.81 -18.34
N SER A 93 -12.67 -4.09 -17.22
CA SER A 93 -11.44 -4.00 -16.42
C SER A 93 -11.00 -5.31 -15.79
N ALA A 94 -11.90 -6.29 -15.65
CA ALA A 94 -11.60 -7.51 -14.89
C ALA A 94 -10.44 -8.28 -15.51
N GLY A 95 -9.54 -8.79 -14.68
CA GLY A 95 -8.43 -9.64 -15.12
C GLY A 95 -8.87 -11.07 -15.43
N GLY A 96 -8.32 -11.64 -16.51
CA GLY A 96 -8.50 -13.03 -16.92
C GLY A 96 -9.84 -13.34 -17.58
N ASN A 97 -10.62 -12.33 -17.95
CA ASN A 97 -11.82 -12.56 -18.73
C ASN A 97 -11.43 -12.85 -20.18
N LYS A 98 -12.13 -13.81 -20.80
CA LYS A 98 -11.88 -14.28 -22.16
C LYS A 98 -13.03 -13.91 -23.08
N TYR A 99 -12.69 -13.36 -24.24
CA TYR A 99 -13.63 -12.82 -25.20
C TYR A 99 -13.31 -13.29 -26.62
N LYS A 100 -14.34 -13.33 -27.45
CA LYS A 100 -14.22 -13.36 -28.92
C LYS A 100 -14.94 -12.15 -29.49
N ILE A 101 -14.60 -11.81 -30.73
CA ILE A 101 -15.24 -10.69 -31.43
C ILE A 101 -16.05 -11.27 -32.56
N GLU A 102 -17.31 -10.89 -32.61
CA GLU A 102 -18.28 -11.31 -33.60
C GLU A 102 -18.65 -10.13 -34.48
N ILE A 103 -18.51 -10.30 -35.79
CA ILE A 103 -18.96 -9.35 -36.78
C ILE A 103 -20.26 -9.88 -37.35
N GLN A 104 -21.33 -9.10 -37.21
CA GLN A 104 -22.62 -9.40 -37.80
C GLN A 104 -22.88 -8.46 -38.97
N ASP A 105 -23.22 -8.99 -40.15
CA ASP A 105 -23.62 -8.19 -41.31
C ASP A 105 -25.12 -7.79 -41.25
N ALA A 106 -25.55 -6.97 -42.21
CA ALA A 106 -26.95 -6.51 -42.32
C ALA A 106 -27.96 -7.65 -42.58
N SER A 107 -27.50 -8.75 -43.20
CA SER A 107 -28.29 -9.95 -43.48
C SER A 107 -28.40 -10.88 -42.26
N GLY A 108 -27.68 -10.58 -41.18
CA GLY A 108 -27.67 -11.33 -39.94
C GLY A 108 -26.61 -12.43 -39.87
N ASN A 109 -25.75 -12.58 -40.88
CA ASN A 109 -24.65 -13.54 -40.85
C ASN A 109 -23.61 -13.11 -39.82
N VAL A 110 -23.10 -14.06 -39.04
CA VAL A 110 -22.13 -13.80 -37.97
C VAL A 110 -20.84 -14.55 -38.25
N VAL A 111 -19.72 -13.82 -38.28
CA VAL A 111 -18.38 -14.38 -38.31
C VAL A 111 -17.65 -14.04 -37.00
N SER A 112 -16.91 -14.99 -36.45
CA SER A 112 -16.13 -14.80 -35.23
C SER A 112 -14.64 -14.70 -35.57
N THR A 113 -13.91 -13.86 -34.84
CA THR A 113 -12.45 -13.85 -34.91
C THR A 113 -11.89 -15.20 -34.47
N ALA A 114 -10.92 -15.74 -35.22
CA ALA A 114 -10.20 -16.95 -34.84
C ALA A 114 -9.37 -16.78 -33.55
N ILE A 115 -8.97 -15.54 -33.27
CA ILE A 115 -8.18 -15.17 -32.09
C ILE A 115 -9.12 -14.88 -30.92
N LYS A 116 -8.87 -15.56 -29.80
CA LYS A 116 -9.48 -15.27 -28.49
C LYS A 116 -8.68 -14.17 -27.80
N VAL A 117 -9.35 -13.27 -27.10
CA VAL A 117 -8.72 -12.17 -26.36
C VAL A 117 -8.87 -12.44 -24.87
N GLU A 118 -7.79 -12.28 -24.10
CA GLU A 118 -7.81 -12.40 -22.65
C GLU A 118 -7.35 -11.09 -22.00
N THR A 119 -8.15 -10.56 -21.08
CA THR A 119 -7.83 -9.32 -20.39
C THR A 119 -6.76 -9.54 -19.32
N ARG A 120 -5.75 -8.68 -19.29
CA ARG A 120 -4.69 -8.64 -18.27
C ARG A 120 -4.55 -7.21 -17.75
N ARG A 121 -3.93 -7.07 -16.58
CA ARG A 121 -3.66 -5.77 -15.97
C ARG A 121 -2.20 -5.71 -15.53
N LYS A 122 -1.57 -4.55 -15.68
CA LYS A 122 -0.17 -4.35 -15.32
C LYS A 122 -0.02 -3.08 -14.49
N LEU A 123 0.79 -3.16 -13.44
CA LEU A 123 1.26 -2.03 -12.66
C LEU A 123 2.76 -2.19 -12.47
N TYR A 124 3.42 -1.07 -12.21
CA TYR A 124 4.85 -1.01 -11.97
C TYR A 124 5.09 -0.66 -10.51
N PHE A 125 6.25 -1.05 -10.00
CA PHE A 125 6.70 -0.55 -8.72
C PHE A 125 8.20 -0.29 -8.69
N GLN A 126 8.62 0.56 -7.76
CA GLN A 126 10.01 0.84 -7.48
C GLN A 126 10.29 0.52 -6.03
N VAL A 127 11.51 0.07 -5.73
CA VAL A 127 11.99 -0.01 -4.36
C VAL A 127 12.96 1.15 -4.11
N VAL A 128 12.68 1.92 -3.06
CA VAL A 128 13.61 2.90 -2.50
C VAL A 128 13.83 2.51 -1.05
N LYS A 129 15.07 2.28 -0.64
CA LYS A 129 15.37 1.93 0.75
C LYS A 129 16.22 3.02 1.40
N MET A 130 16.28 2.98 2.72
CA MET A 130 17.37 3.66 3.42
C MET A 130 18.70 2.95 3.15
N LYS A 131 19.78 3.73 3.17
CA LYS A 131 21.14 3.19 3.15
C LYS A 131 21.36 2.22 4.32
N ASP A 132 22.25 1.25 4.11
CA ASP A 132 22.76 0.31 5.12
C ASP A 132 21.71 -0.64 5.75
N MET A 133 20.54 -0.78 5.12
CA MET A 133 19.54 -1.76 5.54
C MET A 133 19.99 -3.20 5.27
N LYS A 134 19.76 -4.08 6.24
CA LYS A 134 20.10 -5.52 6.19
C LYS A 134 19.00 -6.43 5.63
N VAL A 135 17.89 -5.86 5.15
CA VAL A 135 16.75 -6.65 4.66
C VAL A 135 16.96 -7.18 3.25
N THR A 136 16.52 -8.42 3.01
CA THR A 136 16.54 -9.04 1.69
C THR A 136 15.34 -8.58 0.87
N ILE A 137 15.56 -7.61 -0.01
CA ILE A 137 14.50 -6.98 -0.83
C ILE A 137 13.78 -8.02 -1.70
N ASP A 138 14.53 -8.92 -2.34
CA ASP A 138 14.01 -9.90 -3.28
C ASP A 138 12.96 -10.84 -2.65
N VAL A 139 13.13 -11.20 -1.38
CA VAL A 139 12.17 -12.04 -0.64
C VAL A 139 10.84 -11.30 -0.43
N LEU A 140 10.90 -9.98 -0.22
CA LEU A 140 9.71 -9.15 -0.05
C LEU A 140 9.02 -8.90 -1.39
N THR A 141 9.78 -8.50 -2.41
CA THR A 141 9.23 -8.14 -3.72
C THR A 141 8.71 -9.37 -4.47
N SER A 142 9.38 -10.52 -4.39
CA SER A 142 8.86 -11.77 -4.97
C SER A 142 7.54 -12.21 -4.33
N HIS A 143 7.38 -12.07 -3.01
CA HIS A 143 6.11 -12.36 -2.34
C HIS A 143 5.00 -11.41 -2.82
N LEU A 144 5.28 -10.11 -2.89
CA LEU A 144 4.36 -9.10 -3.42
C LEU A 144 3.95 -9.43 -4.86
N ILE A 145 4.91 -9.69 -5.75
CA ILE A 145 4.66 -10.04 -7.16
C ILE A 145 3.78 -11.29 -7.25
N SER A 146 4.11 -12.35 -6.51
CA SER A 146 3.34 -13.60 -6.52
C SER A 146 1.92 -13.44 -5.99
N GLU A 147 1.67 -12.47 -5.09
CA GLU A 147 0.32 -12.24 -4.58
C GLU A 147 -0.58 -11.61 -5.62
N PHE A 148 -0.04 -10.67 -6.40
CA PHE A 148 -0.81 -9.97 -7.43
C PHE A 148 -0.88 -10.77 -8.74
N TRP A 149 0.18 -11.52 -9.06
CA TRP A 149 0.19 -12.51 -10.12
C TRP A 149 -0.13 -13.89 -9.59
N ASN A 150 -1.41 -14.09 -9.26
CA ASN A 150 -1.94 -15.37 -8.79
C ASN A 150 -3.02 -15.87 -9.77
N PRO A 151 -2.66 -16.71 -10.77
CA PRO A 151 -3.61 -17.26 -11.73
C PRO A 151 -4.67 -18.17 -11.08
N ASP A 152 -4.32 -18.91 -10.02
CA ASP A 152 -5.25 -19.80 -9.32
C ASP A 152 -6.39 -19.01 -8.68
N ASN A 153 -6.07 -17.87 -8.09
CA ASN A 153 -7.05 -16.92 -7.56
C ASN A 153 -7.52 -15.88 -8.58
N LYS A 154 -7.05 -15.99 -9.84
CA LYS A 154 -7.43 -15.16 -10.98
C LYS A 154 -7.23 -13.67 -10.75
N HIS A 155 -6.19 -13.29 -10.00
CA HIS A 155 -5.87 -11.89 -9.76
C HIS A 155 -5.39 -11.21 -11.05
N PHE A 156 -4.51 -11.86 -11.80
CA PHE A 156 -4.04 -11.40 -13.12
C PHE A 156 -3.59 -9.92 -13.16
N ILE A 157 -2.90 -9.48 -12.10
CA ILE A 157 -2.22 -8.20 -12.03
C ILE A 157 -0.72 -8.46 -12.08
N LYS A 158 -0.09 -8.14 -13.21
CA LYS A 158 1.36 -8.23 -13.33
C LYS A 158 1.96 -7.03 -12.62
N LEU A 159 2.75 -7.28 -11.58
CA LEU A 159 3.62 -6.27 -10.97
C LEU A 159 5.01 -6.41 -11.57
N GLU A 160 5.52 -5.32 -12.11
CA GLU A 160 6.89 -5.27 -12.65
C GLU A 160 7.71 -4.25 -11.87
N GLU A 161 8.85 -4.70 -11.35
CA GLU A 161 9.80 -3.81 -10.71
C GLU A 161 10.57 -3.03 -11.78
N ILE A 162 10.61 -1.71 -11.64
CA ILE A 162 11.50 -0.84 -12.40
C ILE A 162 12.52 -0.21 -11.46
N LYS A 163 13.69 0.14 -11.98
CA LYS A 163 14.76 0.74 -11.17
C LYS A 163 14.33 2.11 -10.63
N SER A 164 14.54 2.32 -9.33
CA SER A 164 14.56 3.65 -8.76
C SER A 164 15.85 4.38 -9.13
N LYS A 165 15.92 5.68 -8.87
CA LYS A 165 17.13 6.50 -9.09
C LYS A 165 18.16 6.36 -7.96
N GLY A 166 17.81 5.68 -6.86
CA GLY A 166 18.71 5.47 -5.73
C GLY A 166 17.99 5.30 -4.40
N ASP A 167 18.80 5.27 -3.34
CA ASP A 167 18.37 5.13 -1.96
C ASP A 167 18.22 6.49 -1.25
N ILE A 168 17.43 6.52 -0.18
CA ILE A 168 17.34 7.70 0.71
C ILE A 168 18.36 7.60 1.84
N SER A 169 18.74 8.75 2.41
CA SER A 169 19.57 8.81 3.61
C SER A 169 18.95 8.00 4.77
N GLY A 170 19.80 7.46 5.65
CA GLY A 170 19.34 6.78 6.85
C GLY A 170 18.64 7.75 7.81
N PHE A 171 17.52 7.30 8.38
CA PHE A 171 16.89 7.92 9.54
C PHE A 171 16.64 6.83 10.57
N THR A 172 16.98 7.10 11.83
CA THR A 172 16.80 6.14 12.92
C THR A 172 15.32 5.82 13.17
N ASN A 173 14.46 6.84 13.10
CA ASN A 173 13.02 6.71 13.28
C ASN A 173 12.28 7.88 12.63
N PHE A 174 11.06 7.63 12.15
CA PHE A 174 10.08 8.70 11.89
C PHE A 174 9.01 8.71 12.97
N ASP A 175 9.04 9.71 13.85
CA ASP A 175 7.92 9.98 14.77
C ASP A 175 6.64 10.23 13.96
N GLU A 176 5.47 10.01 14.53
CA GLU A 176 4.18 10.07 13.83
C GLU A 176 4.00 11.38 13.04
N HIS A 177 4.45 12.50 13.60
CA HIS A 177 4.39 13.81 12.95
C HIS A 177 5.40 13.99 11.80
N GLN A 178 6.49 13.21 11.78
CA GLN A 178 7.53 13.25 10.74
C GLN A 178 7.24 12.29 9.58
N GLN A 179 6.32 11.33 9.74
CA GLN A 179 6.03 10.31 8.71
C GLN A 179 5.58 10.92 7.37
N ALA A 180 4.98 12.12 7.38
CA ALA A 180 4.62 12.86 6.17
C ALA A 180 5.84 13.30 5.32
N GLN A 181 7.06 13.28 5.88
CA GLN A 181 8.30 13.58 5.16
C GLN A 181 8.76 12.45 4.25
N ILE A 182 8.31 11.20 4.49
CA ILE A 182 8.74 10.03 3.71
C ILE A 182 8.50 10.24 2.19
N PRO A 183 7.29 10.61 1.72
CA PRO A 183 7.08 10.95 0.31
C PRO A 183 7.98 12.08 -0.21
N ILE A 184 8.32 13.07 0.63
CA ILE A 184 9.16 14.20 0.24
C ILE A 184 10.59 13.73 -0.02
N LEU A 185 11.15 12.94 0.90
CA LEU A 185 12.50 12.39 0.81
C LEU A 185 12.65 11.40 -0.36
N THR A 186 11.60 10.65 -0.68
CA THR A 186 11.60 9.68 -1.78
C THR A 186 11.57 10.35 -3.16
N LYS A 187 11.07 11.58 -3.27
CA LYS A 187 10.77 12.22 -4.56
C LYS A 187 11.96 12.32 -5.52
N SER A 188 13.16 12.65 -5.03
CA SER A 188 14.36 12.75 -5.87
C SER A 188 14.82 11.38 -6.41
N ASN A 189 14.51 10.32 -5.67
CA ASN A 189 14.88 8.95 -5.99
C ASN A 189 13.83 8.20 -6.83
N TYR A 190 12.68 8.84 -7.08
CA TYR A 190 11.59 8.26 -7.86
C TYR A 190 11.77 8.48 -9.37
N ALA A 191 11.68 7.40 -10.14
CA ALA A 191 11.64 7.41 -11.61
C ALA A 191 10.19 7.57 -12.11
N LYS A 192 9.96 8.42 -13.11
CA LYS A 192 8.61 8.81 -13.56
C LYS A 192 8.14 8.09 -14.82
N ASP A 193 8.97 7.19 -15.34
CA ASP A 193 8.86 6.55 -16.65
C ASP A 193 7.52 5.86 -16.86
N LYS A 194 6.94 5.31 -15.78
CA LYS A 194 5.69 4.55 -15.80
C LYS A 194 4.53 5.27 -15.08
N ASP A 195 4.66 6.55 -14.75
CA ASP A 195 3.56 7.33 -14.15
C ASP A 195 2.30 7.35 -15.05
N PRO A 196 1.09 7.35 -14.48
CA PRO A 196 0.76 7.19 -13.06
C PRO A 196 0.67 5.71 -12.62
N PHE A 197 1.03 4.74 -13.46
CA PHE A 197 0.85 3.30 -13.22
C PHE A 197 1.96 2.68 -12.37
N CYS A 198 2.71 3.50 -11.64
CA CYS A 198 3.82 3.07 -10.81
C CYS A 198 3.66 3.59 -9.38
N PHE A 199 3.85 2.71 -8.39
CA PHE A 199 3.99 3.11 -6.99
C PHE A 199 5.39 2.80 -6.46
N VAL A 200 5.82 3.46 -5.39
CA VAL A 200 7.11 3.21 -4.74
C VAL A 200 6.90 2.55 -3.39
N LEU A 201 7.58 1.44 -3.19
CA LEU A 201 7.82 0.81 -1.90
C LEU A 201 9.01 1.49 -1.24
N VAL A 202 8.78 2.16 -0.13
CA VAL A 202 9.83 2.74 0.69
C VAL A 202 10.13 1.86 1.90
N LEU A 203 11.36 1.38 2.00
CA LEU A 203 11.82 0.65 3.20
C LEU A 203 12.50 1.63 4.14
N VAL A 204 11.99 1.73 5.37
CA VAL A 204 12.49 2.64 6.41
C VAL A 204 12.87 1.86 7.66
N GLY A 205 13.75 2.42 8.50
CA GLY A 205 14.13 1.80 9.76
C GLY A 205 12.93 1.58 10.67
N GLN A 206 12.39 2.66 11.24
CA GLN A 206 11.32 2.60 12.25
C GLN A 206 10.24 3.65 12.01
N LEU A 207 9.01 3.31 12.42
CA LEU A 207 7.83 4.17 12.42
C LEU A 207 7.18 4.21 13.81
N ALA A 208 7.88 4.73 14.81
CA ALA A 208 7.33 4.85 16.16
C ALA A 208 6.49 6.11 16.34
N ALA A 209 5.67 6.11 17.38
CA ALA A 209 4.99 7.31 17.87
C ALA A 209 5.42 7.55 19.32
N SER A 210 5.71 8.80 19.66
CA SER A 210 5.99 9.21 21.03
C SER A 210 4.72 9.56 21.81
N GLU A 211 4.83 9.63 23.12
CA GLU A 211 3.87 10.31 23.99
C GLU A 211 4.60 11.03 25.13
N ARG A 212 3.93 12.02 25.72
CA ARG A 212 4.37 12.70 26.94
C ARG A 212 3.63 12.11 28.13
N LYS A 213 4.33 11.81 29.23
CA LYS A 213 3.74 11.11 30.37
C LYS A 213 4.37 11.54 31.69
N ASP A 214 3.50 11.90 32.63
CA ASP A 214 3.87 12.09 34.03
C ASP A 214 4.09 10.75 34.73
N ILE A 215 5.18 10.68 35.51
CA ILE A 215 5.62 9.51 36.26
C ILE A 215 6.03 9.96 37.65
N ASP A 216 5.38 9.39 38.65
CA ASP A 216 5.71 9.59 40.05
C ASP A 216 6.40 8.33 40.57
N SER A 217 7.49 8.51 41.31
CA SER A 217 8.06 7.42 42.10
C SER A 217 7.15 7.09 43.28
N PRO A 218 7.29 5.89 43.89
CA PRO A 218 6.90 5.71 45.28
C PRO A 218 7.61 6.74 46.19
N ILE A 219 7.14 6.91 47.42
CA ILE A 219 7.87 7.71 48.41
C ILE A 219 9.25 7.06 48.62
N VAL A 220 10.29 7.83 48.38
CA VAL A 220 11.70 7.44 48.57
C VAL A 220 12.30 8.24 49.72
N THR A 221 13.25 7.63 50.42
CA THR A 221 14.13 8.37 51.34
C THR A 221 15.38 8.75 50.56
N VAL A 222 15.72 10.04 50.54
CA VAL A 222 16.92 10.54 49.86
C VAL A 222 18.15 10.09 50.64
N ASP A 223 19.02 9.33 49.97
CA ASP A 223 20.40 9.13 50.38
C ASP A 223 21.26 10.04 49.51
N LYS A 224 21.72 11.17 50.06
CA LYS A 224 22.38 12.21 49.26
C LYS A 224 23.57 11.65 48.46
N GLY A 225 23.57 11.93 47.15
CA GLY A 225 24.62 11.47 46.23
C GLY A 225 24.45 10.03 45.74
N LYS A 226 23.45 9.29 46.26
CA LYS A 226 23.01 8.03 45.65
C LYS A 226 21.82 8.29 44.73
N PRO A 227 21.87 7.85 43.47
CA PRO A 227 20.78 8.11 42.55
C PRO A 227 19.52 7.34 42.94
N VAL A 228 18.37 7.96 42.67
CA VAL A 228 17.07 7.28 42.76
C VAL A 228 16.72 6.73 41.39
N ILE A 229 16.36 5.44 41.35
CA ILE A 229 15.88 4.80 40.11
C ILE A 229 14.36 4.91 40.05
N VAL A 230 13.85 5.54 39.00
CA VAL A 230 12.41 5.64 38.73
C VAL A 230 12.09 4.79 37.51
N ASN A 231 11.29 3.74 37.71
CA ASN A 231 10.84 2.87 36.63
C ASN A 231 9.73 3.54 35.82
N THR A 232 9.74 3.31 34.51
CA THR A 232 8.72 3.79 33.59
C THR A 232 7.84 2.64 33.11
N VAL A 233 6.57 2.93 32.81
CA VAL A 233 5.63 1.93 32.27
C VAL A 233 5.88 1.58 30.80
N LYS A 234 6.63 2.42 30.09
CA LYS A 234 6.98 2.26 28.67
C LYS A 234 8.42 2.69 28.44
N SER A 235 9.01 2.21 27.36
CA SER A 235 10.40 2.52 27.04
C SER A 235 10.63 4.01 26.80
N LEU A 236 11.79 4.52 27.21
CA LEU A 236 12.21 5.91 26.98
C LEU A 236 12.43 6.18 25.49
N TRP A 237 12.00 7.35 25.01
CA TRP A 237 12.20 7.77 23.62
C TRP A 237 13.68 7.90 23.24
N LEU A 238 14.54 8.33 24.18
CA LEU A 238 15.99 8.46 23.99
C LEU A 238 16.63 7.17 23.46
N ASN A 239 16.14 6.00 23.89
CA ASN A 239 16.69 4.73 23.45
C ASN A 239 16.37 4.43 21.98
N LEU A 240 15.33 5.04 21.44
CA LEU A 240 14.93 4.90 20.04
C LEU A 240 15.68 5.88 19.13
N ASP A 241 15.85 7.12 19.57
CA ASP A 241 16.42 8.21 18.77
C ASP A 241 17.50 8.96 19.55
N LYS A 242 18.67 8.33 19.67
CA LYS A 242 19.80 8.86 20.45
C LYS A 242 20.39 10.13 19.86
N GLU A 243 20.43 10.22 18.53
CA GLU A 243 21.00 11.38 17.79
C GLU A 243 20.03 12.57 17.75
N GLY A 244 18.72 12.31 17.80
CA GLY A 244 17.69 13.34 17.82
C GLY A 244 17.34 13.91 19.20
N SER A 245 17.81 13.28 20.30
CA SER A 245 17.33 13.56 21.66
C SER A 245 18.46 13.98 22.62
N SER A 246 18.80 15.26 22.69
CA SER A 246 19.45 15.82 23.90
C SER A 246 18.53 15.63 25.11
N GLU A 247 19.05 15.67 26.35
CA GLU A 247 18.25 15.47 27.58
C GLU A 247 16.96 16.33 27.59
N GLU A 248 17.10 17.59 27.16
CA GLU A 248 16.05 18.60 27.02
C GLU A 248 14.91 18.22 26.04
N LYS A 249 15.10 17.18 25.21
CA LYS A 249 14.12 16.74 24.21
C LYS A 249 13.29 15.53 24.65
N TRP A 250 13.65 14.89 25.77
CA TRP A 250 12.90 13.75 26.30
C TRP A 250 12.54 13.84 27.79
N VAL A 251 13.13 14.79 28.53
CA VAL A 251 12.71 15.18 29.87
C VAL A 251 12.08 16.58 29.78
N TYR A 252 10.78 16.69 30.01
CA TYR A 252 10.05 17.96 29.95
C TYR A 252 9.98 18.65 31.31
N ALA A 253 9.96 17.87 32.39
CA ALA A 253 10.00 18.37 33.76
C ALA A 253 10.55 17.30 34.70
N ALA A 254 11.22 17.72 35.77
CA ALA A 254 11.73 16.84 36.81
C ALA A 254 11.81 17.58 38.14
N PHE A 255 11.15 17.04 39.16
CA PHE A 255 11.12 17.61 40.51
C PHE A 255 11.17 16.53 41.59
N PHE A 256 11.61 16.91 42.79
CA PHE A 256 11.36 16.16 44.01
C PHE A 256 10.43 16.97 44.91
N GLU A 257 9.32 16.37 45.33
CA GLU A 257 8.39 16.96 46.29
C GLU A 257 8.55 16.27 47.64
N GLU A 258 8.98 17.04 48.63
CA GLU A 258 9.24 16.57 49.98
C GLU A 258 7.93 16.27 50.71
N ASP A 259 7.86 15.08 51.31
CA ASP A 259 6.70 14.61 52.07
C ASP A 259 6.56 15.40 53.38
N GLY A 260 5.32 15.72 53.74
CA GLY A 260 4.97 16.53 54.91
C GLY A 260 5.17 18.04 54.77
N THR A 261 6.22 18.51 54.10
CA THR A 261 6.45 19.96 53.89
C THR A 261 5.93 20.48 52.55
N GLY A 262 5.78 19.61 51.55
CA GLY A 262 5.38 19.97 50.19
C GLY A 262 6.42 20.81 49.44
N LYS A 263 7.65 20.90 49.97
CA LYS A 263 8.72 21.68 49.33
C LYS A 263 9.18 21.00 48.04
N ILE A 264 9.30 21.80 46.98
CA ILE A 264 9.68 21.33 45.65
C ILE A 264 11.14 21.67 45.37
N TYR A 265 11.88 20.70 44.84
CA TYR A 265 13.27 20.84 44.40
C TYR A 265 13.34 20.52 42.90
N GLU A 266 13.93 21.41 42.10
CA GLU A 266 14.10 21.20 40.66
C GLU A 266 15.23 20.21 40.36
N LEU A 267 14.99 19.30 39.44
CA LEU A 267 15.90 18.23 39.05
C LEU A 267 16.16 18.19 37.53
N MET A 268 15.87 19.27 36.82
CA MET A 268 16.23 19.39 35.40
C MET A 268 17.75 19.28 35.21
N GLY A 269 18.20 18.53 34.19
CA GLY A 269 19.62 18.23 33.98
C GLY A 269 20.21 17.18 34.93
N LYS A 270 19.37 16.57 35.78
CA LYS A 270 19.75 15.53 36.76
C LYS A 270 19.15 14.17 36.44
N VAL A 271 18.60 13.99 35.24
CA VAL A 271 17.86 12.78 34.85
C VAL A 271 18.58 12.09 33.70
N THR A 272 19.06 10.88 33.95
CA THR A 272 19.74 10.06 32.94
C THR A 272 18.98 8.78 32.68
N ALA A 273 19.08 8.23 31.46
CA ALA A 273 18.46 6.94 31.18
C ALA A 273 19.20 5.81 31.90
N SER A 274 18.43 4.92 32.53
CA SER A 274 18.91 3.68 33.16
C SER A 274 18.25 2.50 32.44
N GLY A 275 18.82 2.12 31.30
CA GLY A 275 18.24 1.09 30.42
C GLY A 275 17.02 1.58 29.63
N LYS A 276 16.17 0.64 29.21
CA LYS A 276 15.02 0.96 28.33
C LYS A 276 13.84 1.59 29.07
N THR A 277 13.58 1.18 30.30
CA THR A 277 12.33 1.45 31.03
C THR A 277 12.57 2.03 32.43
N ALA A 278 13.68 2.73 32.64
CA ALA A 278 13.94 3.41 33.90
C ALA A 278 14.86 4.61 33.69
N VAL A 279 14.81 5.55 34.62
CA VAL A 279 15.74 6.67 34.71
C VAL A 279 16.48 6.64 36.04
N SER A 280 17.68 7.20 36.05
CA SER A 280 18.50 7.44 37.23
C SER A 280 18.53 8.94 37.50
N VAL A 281 18.12 9.32 38.71
CA VAL A 281 17.94 10.71 39.14
C VAL A 281 19.02 11.05 40.15
N ASP A 282 19.89 12.01 39.81
CA ASP A 282 20.95 12.49 40.70
C ASP A 282 20.36 13.32 41.87
N THR A 283 20.57 12.83 43.09
CA THR A 283 20.06 13.41 44.34
C THR A 283 21.08 14.29 45.05
N SER A 284 22.26 14.54 44.48
CA SER A 284 23.34 15.30 45.13
C SER A 284 22.94 16.71 45.59
N ALA A 285 21.95 17.32 44.93
CA ALA A 285 21.40 18.63 45.26
C ALA A 285 20.26 18.60 46.29
N LEU A 286 19.75 17.42 46.66
CA LEU A 286 18.65 17.26 47.61
C LEU A 286 19.17 17.20 49.06
N PRO A 287 18.35 17.58 50.06
CA PRO A 287 18.69 17.37 51.47
C PRO A 287 18.84 15.87 51.77
N ASP A 288 19.75 15.53 52.70
CA ASP A 288 19.92 14.13 53.09
C ASP A 288 18.78 13.67 54.01
N LYS A 289 18.37 12.40 53.88
CA LYS A 289 17.36 11.72 54.69
C LYS A 289 15.93 12.27 54.66
N VAL A 290 15.63 13.24 53.80
CA VAL A 290 14.24 13.66 53.55
C VAL A 290 13.49 12.58 52.77
N LYS A 291 12.18 12.47 53.03
CA LYS A 291 11.27 11.60 52.29
C LYS A 291 10.48 12.41 51.29
N GLY A 292 10.11 11.81 50.17
CA GLY A 292 9.33 12.50 49.15
C GLY A 292 9.17 11.69 47.89
N VAL A 293 8.57 12.31 46.88
CA VAL A 293 8.27 11.70 45.58
C VAL A 293 9.08 12.41 44.50
N VAL A 294 9.74 11.64 43.65
CA VAL A 294 10.29 12.15 42.39
C VAL A 294 9.17 12.19 41.37
N LYS A 295 8.89 13.37 40.83
CA LYS A 295 7.88 13.63 39.80
C LYS A 295 8.58 13.97 38.49
N LEU A 296 8.29 13.21 37.45
CA LEU A 296 8.93 13.34 36.14
C LEU A 296 7.88 13.49 35.06
N ASP A 297 8.20 14.26 34.03
CA ASP A 297 7.41 14.36 32.81
C ASP A 297 8.31 14.00 31.63
N LEU A 298 8.07 12.80 31.05
CA LEU A 298 8.98 12.17 30.11
C LEU A 298 8.34 11.95 28.73
N LYS A 299 9.18 11.99 27.69
CA LYS A 299 8.86 11.49 26.35
C LYS A 299 9.11 9.98 26.29
N LEU A 300 8.05 9.20 26.15
CA LEU A 300 8.07 7.74 26.09
C LEU A 300 7.69 7.24 24.69
N VAL A 301 8.08 6.00 24.39
CA VAL A 301 7.63 5.28 23.20
C VAL A 301 6.21 4.78 23.44
N ASN A 302 5.25 5.26 22.65
CA ASN A 302 3.84 4.86 22.76
C ASN A 302 3.56 3.56 22.01
N ARG A 303 3.97 3.52 20.74
CA ARG A 303 3.70 2.40 19.81
C ARG A 303 4.67 2.40 18.64
N PHE A 304 4.74 1.26 17.95
CA PHE A 304 5.34 1.12 16.63
C PHE A 304 4.26 0.88 15.58
N ARG A 305 4.44 1.49 14.40
CA ARG A 305 3.73 1.13 13.18
C ARG A 305 4.65 0.27 12.32
N THR A 306 4.04 -0.56 11.50
CA THR A 306 4.75 -1.47 10.61
C THR A 306 4.78 -0.98 9.17
N GLY A 307 3.81 -0.17 8.76
CA GLY A 307 3.71 0.35 7.40
C GLY A 307 2.64 1.43 7.29
N LEU A 308 2.64 2.10 6.12
CA LEU A 308 1.73 3.18 5.76
C LEU A 308 1.50 3.18 4.25
N SER A 309 0.26 3.42 3.83
CA SER A 309 -0.10 3.75 2.46
C SER A 309 -0.48 5.24 2.40
N PHE A 310 0.33 6.04 1.72
CA PHE A 310 0.12 7.50 1.64
C PHE A 310 -0.91 7.85 0.56
N GLY A 311 -1.46 9.05 0.58
CA GLY A 311 -2.36 9.58 -0.48
C GLY A 311 -1.65 9.92 -1.81
N LYS A 312 -0.37 9.58 -1.95
CA LYS A 312 0.42 9.61 -3.18
C LYS A 312 0.76 8.18 -3.59
N ASN A 313 1.43 7.97 -4.72
CA ASN A 313 1.92 6.65 -5.15
C ASN A 313 3.05 6.05 -4.28
N VAL A 314 3.03 6.27 -2.97
CA VAL A 314 4.01 5.81 -1.98
C VAL A 314 3.34 4.86 -1.01
N ILE A 315 3.99 3.73 -0.76
CA ILE A 315 3.78 2.91 0.42
C ILE A 315 5.09 2.82 1.21
N CYS A 316 5.02 2.57 2.50
CA CYS A 316 6.17 2.44 3.36
C CYS A 316 6.06 1.19 4.22
N VAL A 317 7.18 0.50 4.43
CA VAL A 317 7.31 -0.63 5.35
C VAL A 317 8.49 -0.37 6.27
N ALA A 318 8.25 -0.38 7.59
CA ALA A 318 9.30 -0.34 8.58
C ALA A 318 10.00 -1.70 8.63
N THR A 319 11.32 -1.73 8.70
CA THR A 319 12.09 -2.99 8.79
C THR A 319 12.49 -3.33 10.21
N ILE A 320 12.42 -2.36 11.13
CA ILE A 320 12.72 -2.50 12.54
C ILE A 320 11.48 -2.12 13.34
N ALA A 321 11.19 -2.88 14.39
CA ALA A 321 10.21 -2.52 15.41
C ALA A 321 10.71 -3.02 16.75
N TRP A 322 10.48 -2.25 17.82
CA TRP A 322 10.95 -2.62 19.15
C TRP A 322 12.45 -2.92 19.21
N TRP A 323 13.27 -2.14 18.50
CA TRP A 323 14.74 -2.27 18.38
C TRP A 323 15.24 -3.56 17.72
N GLU A 324 14.35 -4.35 17.14
CA GLU A 324 14.69 -5.61 16.48
C GLU A 324 14.29 -5.56 15.01
N GLN A 325 15.10 -6.22 14.16
CA GLN A 325 14.71 -6.45 12.78
C GLN A 325 13.44 -7.29 12.78
N ARG A 326 12.45 -6.83 12.03
CA ARG A 326 11.20 -7.55 11.86
C ARG A 326 11.43 -8.80 11.03
N ASP A 327 10.67 -9.85 11.32
CA ASP A 327 10.68 -11.06 10.53
C ASP A 327 10.12 -10.80 9.11
N ASP A 328 10.61 -11.59 8.15
CA ASP A 328 10.24 -11.46 6.75
C ASP A 328 8.74 -11.63 6.53
N ASP A 329 8.08 -12.52 7.28
CA ASP A 329 6.66 -12.79 7.08
C ASP A 329 5.76 -11.65 7.57
N ALA A 330 6.13 -10.98 8.66
CA ALA A 330 5.49 -9.76 9.12
C ALA A 330 5.71 -8.61 8.13
N MET A 331 6.91 -8.47 7.56
CA MET A 331 7.20 -7.48 6.53
C MET A 331 6.40 -7.76 5.25
N LYS A 332 6.37 -9.01 4.76
CA LYS A 332 5.52 -9.44 3.62
C LYS A 332 4.05 -9.15 3.87
N SER A 333 3.55 -9.49 5.06
CA SER A 333 2.16 -9.23 5.47
C SER A 333 1.85 -7.73 5.43
N THR A 334 2.77 -6.89 5.88
CA THR A 334 2.60 -5.43 5.84
C THR A 334 2.67 -4.90 4.41
N LEU A 335 3.64 -5.36 3.63
CA LEU A 335 3.83 -4.93 2.25
C LEU A 335 2.56 -5.19 1.41
N VAL A 336 2.02 -6.41 1.48
CA VAL A 336 0.79 -6.78 0.78
C VAL A 336 -0.42 -5.97 1.28
N HIS A 337 -0.49 -5.69 2.59
CA HIS A 337 -1.55 -4.86 3.17
C HIS A 337 -1.52 -3.42 2.61
N GLU A 338 -0.37 -2.76 2.64
CA GLU A 338 -0.24 -1.38 2.16
C GLU A 338 -0.40 -1.28 0.64
N ALA A 339 0.10 -2.27 -0.11
CA ALA A 339 -0.13 -2.38 -1.55
C ALA A 339 -1.61 -2.66 -1.87
N GLY A 340 -2.32 -3.43 -1.04
CA GLY A 340 -3.76 -3.63 -1.15
C GLY A 340 -4.54 -2.32 -0.98
N HIS A 341 -4.18 -1.49 0.01
CA HIS A 341 -4.73 -0.12 0.09
C HIS A 341 -4.41 0.70 -1.16
N LYS A 342 -3.19 0.58 -1.70
CA LYS A 342 -2.73 1.35 -2.86
C LYS A 342 -3.62 1.14 -4.10
N ILE A 343 -4.03 -0.10 -4.35
CA ILE A 343 -4.89 -0.46 -5.49
C ILE A 343 -6.39 -0.39 -5.18
N GLY A 344 -6.79 0.01 -3.97
CA GLY A 344 -8.21 0.04 -3.58
C GLY A 344 -8.84 -1.36 -3.42
N MET A 345 -8.06 -2.35 -2.98
CA MET A 345 -8.48 -3.77 -2.87
C MET A 345 -9.74 -3.99 -2.04
N VAL A 346 -9.99 -3.16 -1.05
CA VAL A 346 -11.23 -3.19 -0.26
C VAL A 346 -12.11 -2.03 -0.75
N PRO A 347 -12.98 -2.25 -1.75
CA PRO A 347 -13.86 -1.21 -2.26
C PRO A 347 -15.02 -0.90 -1.29
N ASP A 348 -15.52 0.33 -1.34
CA ASP A 348 -16.58 0.82 -0.45
C ASP A 348 -17.97 0.67 -1.06
N GLY A 349 -18.04 0.27 -2.34
CA GLY A 349 -19.28 0.14 -3.10
C GLY A 349 -19.76 1.44 -3.71
N ASN A 350 -19.06 2.56 -3.49
CA ASN A 350 -19.43 3.88 -3.96
C ASN A 350 -18.55 4.35 -5.13
N GLY A 351 -19.00 5.41 -5.80
CA GLY A 351 -18.31 5.96 -6.96
C GLY A 351 -18.04 4.89 -8.02
N LYS A 352 -16.83 4.91 -8.60
CA LYS A 352 -16.38 3.96 -9.63
C LYS A 352 -15.95 2.58 -9.09
N SER A 353 -16.07 2.34 -7.78
CA SER A 353 -15.57 1.10 -7.16
C SER A 353 -16.54 -0.08 -7.32
N PRO A 354 -16.03 -1.34 -7.33
CA PRO A 354 -16.86 -2.53 -7.25
C PRO A 354 -17.70 -2.56 -5.97
N LYS A 355 -18.71 -3.43 -5.95
CA LYS A 355 -19.58 -3.62 -4.79
C LYS A 355 -18.80 -4.05 -3.55
N LYS A 356 -19.10 -3.39 -2.44
CA LYS A 356 -18.60 -3.72 -1.11
C LYS A 356 -19.06 -5.11 -0.66
N GLN A 357 -18.14 -5.87 -0.09
CA GLN A 357 -18.42 -7.16 0.54
C GLN A 357 -18.82 -6.98 2.01
N THR A 358 -19.63 -7.88 2.57
CA THR A 358 -20.14 -7.78 3.95
C THR A 358 -19.03 -7.80 5.01
N THR A 359 -17.91 -8.45 4.72
CA THR A 359 -16.74 -8.53 5.61
C THR A 359 -15.82 -7.31 5.51
N TYR A 360 -16.19 -6.30 4.72
CA TYR A 360 -15.41 -5.08 4.59
C TYR A 360 -15.84 -4.01 5.58
N TYR A 361 -14.85 -3.39 6.22
CA TYR A 361 -15.05 -2.31 7.17
C TYR A 361 -14.05 -1.19 6.94
N TYR A 362 -14.36 0.00 7.45
CA TYR A 362 -13.56 1.20 7.24
C TYR A 362 -13.06 1.73 8.57
N LYS A 363 -11.74 1.79 8.72
CA LYS A 363 -11.06 2.35 9.89
C LYS A 363 -9.69 2.84 9.46
N LYS A 364 -9.57 4.14 9.16
CA LYS A 364 -8.35 4.72 8.54
C LYS A 364 -7.97 4.08 7.20
N GLY A 365 -8.98 3.68 6.41
CA GLY A 365 -8.81 2.91 5.17
C GLY A 365 -9.76 1.72 5.12
N GLY A 366 -9.88 1.10 3.94
CA GLY A 366 -10.71 -0.09 3.72
C GLY A 366 -9.99 -1.37 4.16
N HIS A 367 -10.64 -2.15 5.02
CA HIS A 367 -10.10 -3.36 5.65
C HIS A 367 -11.07 -4.55 5.53
N CYS A 368 -10.57 -5.77 5.78
CA CYS A 368 -11.34 -7.02 5.69
C CYS A 368 -11.23 -7.84 6.98
N ASN A 369 -12.36 -8.24 7.56
CA ASN A 369 -12.43 -9.11 8.75
C ASN A 369 -12.76 -10.57 8.43
N HIS A 370 -12.75 -10.96 7.14
CA HIS A 370 -13.08 -12.31 6.70
C HIS A 370 -12.15 -13.37 7.32
N GLY A 371 -12.73 -14.55 7.60
CA GLY A 371 -12.01 -15.68 8.19
C GLY A 371 -11.59 -15.42 9.63
N THR A 372 -12.38 -14.67 10.40
CA THR A 372 -12.07 -14.28 11.78
C THR A 372 -10.78 -13.47 11.84
N ASN A 373 -10.76 -12.35 11.10
CA ASN A 373 -9.64 -11.41 11.06
C ASN A 373 -8.34 -11.96 10.44
N LYS A 374 -8.39 -13.11 9.76
CA LYS A 374 -7.18 -13.76 9.20
C LYS A 374 -6.72 -13.16 7.87
N CYS A 375 -7.54 -12.37 7.18
CA CYS A 375 -7.14 -11.75 5.92
C CYS A 375 -5.98 -10.77 6.11
N VAL A 376 -5.03 -10.72 5.16
CA VAL A 376 -3.95 -9.72 5.17
C VAL A 376 -4.47 -8.28 5.24
N MET A 377 -5.66 -8.00 4.69
CA MET A 377 -6.32 -6.69 4.74
C MET A 377 -7.01 -6.40 6.09
N TYR A 378 -6.83 -7.22 7.13
CA TYR A 378 -7.29 -6.88 8.47
C TYR A 378 -6.41 -5.77 9.07
N GLY A 379 -7.06 -4.76 9.65
CA GLY A 379 -6.43 -3.50 10.08
C GLY A 379 -5.57 -3.57 11.34
N SER A 380 -5.44 -4.75 11.94
CA SER A 380 -4.52 -4.99 13.05
C SER A 380 -3.64 -6.20 12.76
N ILE A 381 -2.39 -6.15 13.21
CA ILE A 381 -1.46 -7.28 13.12
C ILE A 381 -1.65 -8.18 14.34
N HIS A 382 -1.71 -9.49 14.12
CA HIS A 382 -1.71 -10.52 15.16
C HIS A 382 -1.20 -11.85 14.58
N GLY A 383 -0.79 -12.79 15.41
CA GLY A 383 -0.16 -14.05 14.98
C GLY A 383 -1.04 -14.97 14.11
N GLY A 384 -2.35 -14.73 14.06
CA GLY A 384 -3.28 -15.47 13.20
C GLY A 384 -3.46 -14.87 11.79
N ARG A 385 -2.98 -13.65 11.55
CA ARG A 385 -3.17 -12.94 10.28
C ARG A 385 -2.29 -13.55 9.20
N LYS A 386 -2.88 -13.86 8.04
CA LYS A 386 -2.16 -14.34 6.86
C LYS A 386 -1.47 -13.19 6.13
N ASN A 387 -0.49 -13.52 5.28
CA ASN A 387 0.24 -12.58 4.44
C ASN A 387 -0.26 -12.55 2.98
N ARG A 388 -1.45 -13.12 2.74
CA ARG A 388 -2.11 -13.27 1.43
C ARG A 388 -3.55 -12.76 1.52
N PHE A 389 -4.12 -12.33 0.39
CA PHE A 389 -5.54 -12.00 0.31
C PHE A 389 -6.40 -13.23 0.59
N CYS A 390 -7.55 -13.00 1.23
CA CYS A 390 -8.53 -14.07 1.41
C CYS A 390 -9.41 -14.21 0.16
N THR A 391 -10.16 -15.30 0.08
CA THR A 391 -11.07 -15.59 -1.04
C THR A 391 -12.07 -14.47 -1.34
N VAL A 392 -12.55 -13.74 -0.33
CA VAL A 392 -13.43 -12.58 -0.52
C VAL A 392 -12.69 -11.40 -1.16
N CYS A 393 -11.47 -11.13 -0.71
CA CYS A 393 -10.63 -10.08 -1.30
C CYS A 393 -10.22 -10.45 -2.73
N SER A 394 -9.86 -11.71 -3.00
CA SER A 394 -9.54 -12.19 -4.36
C SER A 394 -10.64 -11.89 -5.38
N LYS A 395 -11.92 -12.08 -5.00
CA LYS A 395 -13.06 -11.72 -5.86
C LYS A 395 -13.10 -10.23 -6.19
N SER A 396 -12.81 -9.37 -5.21
CA SER A 396 -12.78 -7.91 -5.42
C SER A 396 -11.59 -7.48 -6.27
N VAL A 397 -10.37 -7.98 -6.00
CA VAL A 397 -9.17 -7.64 -6.80
C VAL A 397 -9.37 -8.00 -8.26
N ARG A 398 -10.05 -9.12 -8.54
CA ARG A 398 -10.35 -9.51 -9.90
C ARG A 398 -11.20 -8.47 -10.65
N LYS A 399 -12.06 -7.73 -9.94
CA LYS A 399 -13.00 -6.73 -10.51
C LYS A 399 -12.46 -5.31 -10.60
N LEU A 400 -11.39 -4.98 -9.88
CA LEU A 400 -10.91 -3.61 -9.78
C LEU A 400 -10.61 -3.02 -11.16
N ASP A 401 -11.05 -1.78 -11.32
CA ASP A 401 -10.53 -0.86 -12.32
C ASP A 401 -9.17 -0.33 -11.83
N LEU A 402 -8.11 -0.68 -12.56
CA LEU A 402 -6.74 -0.27 -12.24
C LEU A 402 -6.22 0.83 -13.15
N ASP A 403 -7.12 1.65 -13.71
CA ASP A 403 -6.76 2.93 -14.30
C ASP A 403 -6.17 3.85 -13.21
N ALA A 404 -4.84 3.83 -13.10
CA ALA A 404 -4.10 4.55 -12.08
C ALA A 404 -4.24 6.08 -12.21
N SER A 405 -4.71 6.60 -13.34
CA SER A 405 -5.03 8.02 -13.48
C SER A 405 -6.25 8.44 -12.63
N GLN A 406 -7.10 7.48 -12.28
CA GLN A 406 -8.33 7.69 -11.51
C GLN A 406 -8.21 7.18 -10.06
N LEU A 407 -7.19 6.40 -9.74
CA LEU A 407 -6.97 5.87 -8.39
C LEU A 407 -6.37 6.96 -7.49
N PRO A 408 -7.06 7.38 -6.40
CA PRO A 408 -6.55 8.44 -5.52
C PRO A 408 -5.16 8.14 -4.95
N GLY A 409 -4.87 6.87 -4.69
CA GLY A 409 -3.59 6.40 -4.16
C GLY A 409 -2.43 6.43 -5.15
N PHE A 410 -2.65 6.70 -6.43
CA PHE A 410 -1.62 6.66 -7.48
C PHE A 410 -1.21 8.03 -8.01
N ARG A 411 -1.61 9.12 -7.33
CA ARG A 411 -1.09 10.46 -7.66
C ARG A 411 0.45 10.46 -7.57
N PRO A 412 1.17 10.78 -8.66
CA PRO A 412 2.63 10.76 -8.66
C PRO A 412 3.29 11.71 -7.64
N LEU A 413 4.53 11.38 -7.27
CA LEU A 413 5.35 12.07 -6.25
C LEU A 413 5.70 13.54 -6.53
#